data_AF-A0A2G5B0W4-F1
#
_entry.id   AF-A0A2G5B0W4-F1
#
_cell.length_a   1.000
_cell.length_b   1.000
_cell.length_c   1.000
_cell.angle_alpha   90.00
_cell.angle_beta   90.00
_cell.angle_gamma   90.00
#
_symmetry.space_group_name_H-M   'P 1'
#
loop_
_entity.id
_entity.type
_entity.pdbx_description
1 polymer ?
#
loop_
_entity_poly.entity_id
_entity_poly.type
_entity_poly.pdbx_seq_one_letter_code
_entity_poly.pdbx_strand_id
1 'polypeptide(L)'
;MSASLLNKDMDLTPGFRNALCEIFGRYAKKNAGFLNEDELQEFAKFTNSTPFSSEELKEICENLKCTKEGFLLKEGFIQLYHLQTASGDDEETWKDLKKHGYDNYLKLVSKPKKQLLVRQQTNAKK
;
A
#
# COMPACT_ATOMS: atom_id res chain seq x y z
N MET A 1 11.79 -7.82 18.47
CA MET A 1 12.60 -7.04 17.50
C MET A 1 11.98 -7.19 16.13
N SER A 2 11.75 -6.07 15.43
CA SER A 2 11.34 -6.05 14.03
C SER A 2 12.53 -5.66 13.14
N ALA A 3 12.47 -5.98 11.85
CA ALA A 3 13.42 -5.49 10.86
C ALA A 3 13.40 -3.96 10.82
N SER A 4 14.45 -3.34 10.31
CA SER A 4 14.45 -1.89 10.09
C SER A 4 13.73 -1.56 8.78
N LEU A 5 12.78 -0.63 8.84
CA LEU A 5 12.06 -0.15 7.65
C LEU A 5 12.92 0.84 6.85
N LEU A 6 13.66 1.70 7.56
CA LEU A 6 14.62 2.65 7.00
C LEU A 6 16.05 2.26 7.39
N ASN A 7 17.01 2.60 6.54
CA ASN A 7 18.43 2.49 6.85
C ASN A 7 18.92 3.70 7.67
N LYS A 8 20.22 3.78 7.93
CA LYS A 8 20.82 4.88 8.72
C LYS A 8 20.75 6.25 8.04
N ASP A 9 20.59 6.26 6.72
CA ASP A 9 20.48 7.47 5.89
C ASP A 9 19.01 7.88 5.68
N MET A 10 18.08 7.24 6.41
CA MET A 10 16.63 7.42 6.30
C MET A 10 16.03 6.95 4.96
N ASP A 11 16.76 6.18 4.15
CA ASP A 11 16.22 5.56 2.94
C ASP A 11 15.50 4.24 3.24
N LEU A 12 14.51 3.90 2.42
CA LEU A 12 13.80 2.62 2.49
C LEU A 12 14.75 1.43 2.36
N THR A 13 14.64 0.45 3.26
CA THR A 13 15.38 -0.80 3.08
C THR A 13 14.83 -1.58 1.88
N PRO A 14 15.66 -2.42 1.22
CA PRO A 14 15.20 -3.22 0.09
C PRO A 14 14.03 -4.15 0.44
N GLY A 15 14.03 -4.71 1.66
CA GLY A 15 12.93 -5.54 2.15
C GLY A 15 11.62 -4.76 2.24
N PHE A 16 11.66 -3.55 2.79
CA PHE A 16 10.46 -2.74 2.97
C PHE A 16 9.94 -2.25 1.61
N ARG A 17 10.83 -1.78 0.73
CA ARG A 17 10.47 -1.40 -0.63
C ARG A 17 9.83 -2.55 -1.41
N ASN A 18 10.35 -3.77 -1.29
CA ASN A 18 9.79 -4.95 -1.95
C ASN A 18 8.40 -5.28 -1.39
N ALA A 19 8.20 -5.20 -0.07
CA ALA A 19 6.90 -5.39 0.55
C ALA A 19 5.87 -4.36 0.04
N LEU A 20 6.25 -3.07 -0.03
CA LEU A 20 5.38 -2.02 -0.56
C LEU A 20 5.03 -2.23 -2.04
N CYS A 21 6.00 -2.62 -2.87
CA CYS A 21 5.76 -2.93 -4.29
C CYS A 21 4.78 -4.10 -4.45
N GLU A 22 4.90 -5.13 -3.62
CA GLU A 22 4.00 -6.27 -3.64
C GLU A 22 2.59 -5.89 -3.16
N ILE A 23 2.48 -5.15 -2.05
CA ILE A 23 1.20 -4.63 -1.53
C ILE A 23 0.51 -3.75 -2.57
N PHE A 24 1.22 -2.82 -3.21
CA PHE A 24 0.69 -1.99 -4.28
C PHE A 24 0.09 -2.85 -5.41
N GLY A 25 0.84 -3.88 -5.85
CA GLY A 25 0.40 -4.81 -6.89
C GLY A 25 -0.85 -5.62 -6.53
N ARG A 26 -1.24 -5.69 -5.25
CA ARG A 26 -2.48 -6.34 -4.81
C ARG A 26 -3.74 -5.57 -5.16
N TYR A 27 -3.63 -4.24 -5.18
CA TYR A 27 -4.75 -3.33 -5.37
C TYR A 27 -4.81 -2.78 -6.80
N ALA A 28 -3.67 -2.70 -7.48
CA ALA A 28 -3.55 -2.31 -8.88
C ALA A 28 -4.06 -3.43 -9.83
N LYS A 29 -5.37 -3.69 -9.81
CA LYS A 29 -6.02 -4.91 -10.36
C LYS A 29 -5.87 -5.06 -11.88
N LYS A 30 -5.60 -3.96 -12.60
CA LYS A 30 -5.44 -3.96 -14.07
C LYS A 30 -4.25 -3.15 -14.59
N ASN A 31 -3.77 -2.17 -13.83
CA ASN A 31 -2.73 -1.24 -14.27
C ASN A 31 -1.54 -1.30 -13.31
N ALA A 32 -0.45 -1.97 -13.68
CA ALA A 32 0.72 -2.13 -12.81
C ALA A 32 1.48 -0.81 -12.45
N GLY A 33 0.95 0.36 -12.83
CA GLY A 33 1.59 1.66 -12.68
C GLY A 33 0.92 2.64 -11.71
N PHE A 34 -0.38 2.51 -11.45
CA PHE A 34 -1.13 3.44 -10.59
C PHE A 34 -2.32 2.78 -9.89
N LEU A 35 -2.77 3.38 -8.80
CA LEU A 35 -4.08 3.11 -8.18
C LEU A 35 -5.02 4.24 -8.56
N ASN A 36 -6.14 3.89 -9.21
CA ASN A 36 -7.22 4.84 -9.37
C ASN A 36 -7.95 5.09 -8.03
N GLU A 37 -8.95 5.97 -8.03
CA GLU A 37 -9.70 6.30 -6.82
C GLU A 37 -10.31 5.07 -6.14
N ASP A 38 -11.01 4.21 -6.90
CA ASP A 38 -11.65 3.00 -6.34
C ASP A 38 -10.63 2.03 -5.69
N GLU A 39 -9.50 1.81 -6.36
CA GLU A 39 -8.42 0.94 -5.88
C GLU A 39 -7.72 1.52 -4.64
N LEU A 40 -7.48 2.84 -4.64
CA LEU A 40 -6.90 3.55 -3.50
C LEU A 40 -7.86 3.55 -2.31
N GLN A 41 -9.17 3.70 -2.56
CA GLN A 41 -10.20 3.61 -1.53
C GLN A 41 -10.35 2.19 -0.96
N GLU A 42 -10.18 1.16 -1.79
CA GLU A 42 -10.15 -0.23 -1.33
C GLU A 42 -8.94 -0.50 -0.43
N PHE A 43 -7.77 0.04 -0.80
CA PHE A 43 -6.58 0.03 0.05
C PHE A 43 -6.86 0.75 1.38
N ALA A 44 -7.34 1.99 1.35
CA ALA A 44 -7.63 2.79 2.55
C ALA A 44 -8.60 2.08 3.49
N LYS A 45 -9.72 1.56 2.96
CA LYS A 45 -10.68 0.77 3.75
C LYS A 45 -10.06 -0.48 4.34
N PHE A 46 -9.15 -1.14 3.63
CA PHE A 46 -8.47 -2.31 4.17
C PHE A 46 -7.49 -1.92 5.28
N THR A 47 -6.71 -0.86 5.10
CA THR A 47 -5.65 -0.42 6.00
C THR A 47 -6.20 0.32 7.22
N ASN A 48 -6.98 1.37 6.99
CA ASN A 48 -7.46 2.33 7.99
C ASN A 48 -8.89 2.03 8.49
N SER A 49 -9.55 1.03 7.91
CA SER A 49 -10.98 0.70 8.13
C SER A 49 -11.97 1.74 7.58
N THR A 50 -11.50 2.93 7.20
CA THR A 50 -12.27 3.99 6.54
C THR A 50 -11.66 4.36 5.19
N PRO A 51 -12.47 4.80 4.21
CA PRO A 51 -11.96 5.43 2.99
C PRO A 51 -11.23 6.74 3.29
N PHE A 52 -10.40 7.19 2.37
CA PHE A 52 -9.91 8.58 2.38
C PHE A 52 -11.07 9.53 2.01
N SER A 53 -11.11 10.69 2.65
CA SER A 53 -11.94 11.82 2.27
C SER A 53 -11.45 12.45 0.95
N SER A 54 -12.31 13.27 0.33
CA SER A 54 -11.96 14.06 -0.85
C SER A 54 -10.76 14.98 -0.60
N GLU A 55 -10.67 15.55 0.59
CA GLU A 55 -9.60 16.42 1.05
C GLU A 55 -8.29 15.65 1.15
N GLU A 56 -8.29 14.48 1.80
CA GLU A 56 -7.11 13.60 1.90
C GLU A 56 -6.62 13.13 0.51
N LEU A 57 -7.54 12.77 -0.39
CA LEU A 57 -7.18 12.38 -1.77
C LEU A 57 -6.51 13.53 -2.53
N LYS A 58 -7.00 14.77 -2.34
CA LYS A 58 -6.42 15.97 -2.94
C LYS A 58 -5.02 16.22 -2.39
N GLU A 59 -4.84 16.15 -1.07
CA GLU A 59 -3.54 16.31 -0.42
C GLU A 59 -2.53 15.25 -0.86
N ILE A 60 -2.97 14.00 -1.01
CA ILE A 60 -2.16 12.90 -1.58
C ILE A 60 -1.66 13.30 -2.97
N CYS A 61 -2.52 13.82 -3.84
CA CYS A 61 -2.14 14.22 -5.19
C CYS A 61 -1.27 15.49 -5.26
N GLU A 62 -1.39 16.39 -4.27
CA GLU A 62 -0.59 17.60 -4.18
C GLU A 62 0.83 17.34 -3.68
N ASN A 63 1.00 16.36 -2.77
CA ASN A 63 2.27 16.09 -2.10
C ASN A 63 3.01 14.86 -2.64
N LEU A 64 2.32 13.95 -3.32
CA LEU A 64 2.87 12.68 -3.80
C LEU A 64 2.83 12.58 -5.33
N LYS A 65 3.52 11.58 -5.85
CA LYS A 65 3.54 11.32 -7.30
C LYS A 65 2.20 10.70 -7.75
N CYS A 66 1.44 11.49 -8.51
CA CYS A 66 0.22 11.04 -9.19
C CYS A 66 0.32 11.21 -10.71
N THR A 67 -0.59 10.55 -11.44
CA THR A 67 -0.78 10.77 -12.88
C THR A 67 -1.42 12.14 -13.14
N LYS A 68 -1.53 12.55 -14.40
CA LYS A 68 -2.20 13.81 -14.78
C LYS A 68 -3.68 13.81 -14.41
N GLU A 69 -4.28 12.64 -14.33
CA GLU A 69 -5.66 12.39 -13.95
C GLU A 69 -5.85 12.28 -12.42
N GLY A 70 -4.79 12.42 -11.63
CA GLY A 70 -4.86 12.36 -10.17
C GLY A 70 -4.80 10.93 -9.58
N PHE A 71 -4.30 9.95 -10.32
CA PHE A 71 -4.17 8.58 -9.81
C PHE A 71 -2.81 8.34 -9.15
N LEU A 72 -2.78 7.69 -7.99
CA LEU A 72 -1.55 7.52 -7.21
C LEU A 72 -0.60 6.53 -7.89
N LEU A 73 0.58 7.01 -8.30
CA LEU A 73 1.61 6.15 -8.88
C LEU A 73 2.27 5.28 -7.81
N LYS A 74 2.89 4.17 -8.23
CA LYS A 74 3.65 3.30 -7.32
C LYS A 74 4.73 4.08 -6.56
N GLU A 75 5.43 4.99 -7.23
CA GLU A 75 6.42 5.87 -6.61
C GLU A 75 5.80 6.76 -5.53
N GLY A 76 4.58 7.28 -5.77
CA GLY A 76 3.84 8.08 -4.79
C GLY A 76 3.39 7.25 -3.59
N PHE A 77 2.95 6.00 -3.82
CA PHE A 77 2.61 5.06 -2.76
C PHE A 77 3.81 4.71 -1.88
N ILE A 78 4.99 4.49 -2.49
CA ILE A 78 6.23 4.25 -1.76
C ILE A 78 6.64 5.51 -0.97
N GLN A 79 6.48 6.69 -1.57
CA GLN A 79 6.78 7.97 -0.93
C GLN A 79 5.86 8.23 0.27
N LEU A 80 4.58 7.89 0.20
CA LEU A 80 3.63 7.99 1.34
C LEU A 80 4.18 7.26 2.57
N TYR A 81 4.53 5.98 2.39
CA TYR A 81 5.07 5.16 3.47
C TYR A 81 6.45 5.62 3.95
N HIS A 82 7.29 6.13 3.04
CA HIS A 82 8.58 6.71 3.42
C HIS A 82 8.40 7.92 4.32
N LEU A 83 7.54 8.88 3.96
CA LEU A 83 7.27 10.09 4.74
C LEU A 83 6.67 9.76 6.10
N GLN A 84 5.70 8.85 6.15
CA GLN A 84 5.08 8.40 7.40
C GLN A 84 6.13 7.75 8.33
N THR A 85 6.91 6.81 7.82
CA THR A 85 7.94 6.11 8.60
C THR A 85 9.04 7.07 9.05
N ALA A 86 9.48 7.98 8.18
CA ALA A 86 10.53 8.94 8.49
C ALA A 86 10.10 10.00 9.52
N SER A 87 8.79 10.27 9.62
CA SER A 87 8.22 11.19 10.61
C SER A 87 8.05 10.56 12.00
N GLY A 88 8.36 9.27 12.16
CA GLY A 88 8.29 8.55 13.44
C GLY A 88 7.09 7.64 13.60
N ASP A 89 6.24 7.49 12.58
CA ASP A 89 5.05 6.63 12.61
C ASP A 89 5.33 5.22 12.08
N ASP A 90 6.47 4.65 12.49
CA ASP A 90 6.90 3.31 12.08
C ASP A 90 6.02 2.21 12.69
N GLU A 91 5.49 2.42 13.91
CA GLU A 91 4.51 1.52 14.53
C GLU A 91 3.26 1.34 13.67
N GLU A 92 2.71 2.42 13.12
CA GLU A 92 1.52 2.36 12.26
C GLU A 92 1.85 1.67 10.94
N THR A 93 3.02 1.98 10.38
CA THR A 93 3.54 1.29 9.19
C THR A 93 3.65 -0.23 9.43
N TRP A 94 4.10 -0.66 10.61
CA TRP A 94 4.16 -2.07 10.98
C TRP A 94 2.79 -2.72 11.15
N LYS A 95 1.79 -1.99 11.66
CA LYS A 95 0.41 -2.49 11.73
C LYS A 95 -0.14 -2.77 10.34
N ASP A 96 0.11 -1.86 9.39
CA ASP A 96 -0.31 -2.04 8.00
C ASP A 96 0.34 -3.25 7.35
N LEU A 97 1.66 -3.39 7.51
CA LEU A 97 2.42 -4.54 7.00
C LEU A 97 1.85 -5.86 7.56
N LYS A 98 1.59 -5.92 8.87
CA LYS A 98 0.99 -7.10 9.52
C LYS A 98 -0.42 -7.37 9.03
N LYS A 99 -1.24 -6.34 8.80
CA LYS A 99 -2.58 -6.47 8.22
C LYS A 99 -2.54 -7.04 6.81
N HIS A 100 -1.49 -6.70 6.06
CA HIS A 100 -1.17 -7.28 4.76
C HIS A 100 -0.45 -8.64 4.84
N GLY A 101 -0.23 -9.17 6.04
CA GLY A 101 0.25 -10.52 6.30
C GLY A 101 1.78 -10.69 6.30
N TYR A 102 2.52 -9.58 6.45
CA TYR A 102 3.95 -9.60 6.71
C TYR A 102 4.24 -9.85 8.18
N ASP A 103 5.31 -10.59 8.46
CA ASP A 103 5.84 -10.74 9.82
C ASP A 103 6.80 -9.59 10.19
N ASN A 104 7.36 -9.65 11.40
CA ASN A 104 8.31 -8.66 11.90
C ASN A 104 9.64 -8.63 11.10
N TYR A 105 9.87 -9.55 10.16
CA TYR A 105 11.06 -9.64 9.33
C TYR A 105 10.78 -9.33 7.86
N LEU A 106 9.63 -8.71 7.55
CA LEU A 106 9.18 -8.40 6.19
C LEU A 106 9.02 -9.66 5.32
N LYS A 107 8.76 -10.82 5.94
CA LYS A 107 8.41 -12.04 5.21
C LYS A 107 6.90 -12.15 5.13
N LEU A 108 6.39 -12.43 3.94
CA LEU A 108 4.98 -12.66 3.72
C LEU A 108 4.61 -14.05 4.28
N VAL A 109 3.93 -14.09 5.43
CA VAL A 109 3.57 -15.33 6.14
C VAL A 109 2.10 -15.70 6.00
N SER A 110 1.25 -14.76 5.56
CA SER A 110 -0.17 -15.00 5.28
C SER A 110 -0.64 -14.05 4.19
N LYS A 111 -1.59 -14.46 3.35
CA LYS A 111 -2.28 -13.53 2.44
C LYS A 111 -3.66 -13.24 3.00
N PRO A 112 -4.04 -11.95 3.17
CA PRO A 112 -5.34 -11.60 3.73
C PRO A 112 -6.49 -12.16 2.88
N LYS A 113 -7.49 -12.76 3.54
CA LYS A 113 -8.59 -13.51 2.92
C LYS A 113 -9.39 -12.73 1.87
N LYS A 114 -9.37 -11.39 1.89
CA LYS A 114 -10.08 -10.53 0.93
C LYS A 114 -9.62 -10.76 -0.53
N GLN A 115 -8.39 -11.21 -0.75
CA GLN A 115 -7.90 -11.61 -2.09
C GLN A 115 -8.37 -13.00 -2.57
N LEU A 116 -8.80 -13.88 -1.67
CA LEU A 116 -9.26 -15.23 -2.03
C LEU A 116 -10.70 -15.22 -2.61
N LEU A 117 -11.48 -14.15 -2.37
CA LEU A 117 -12.85 -14.03 -2.84
C LEU A 117 -12.97 -13.46 -4.27
N VAL A 118 -12.04 -12.60 -4.69
CA VAL A 118 -12.08 -11.98 -6.04
C VAL A 118 -11.74 -13.00 -7.15
N ARG A 119 -11.01 -14.07 -6.82
CA ARG A 119 -10.65 -15.13 -7.78
C ARG A 119 -11.79 -16.12 -8.11
N GLN A 120 -12.94 -16.05 -7.45
CA GLN A 120 -14.03 -17.02 -7.65
C GLN A 120 -15.21 -16.53 -8.50
N GLN A 121 -15.15 -15.35 -9.13
CA GLN A 121 -16.29 -14.79 -9.88
C GLN A 121 -16.14 -14.68 -11.40
N THR A 122 -15.14 -15.32 -12.04
CA THR A 122 -15.01 -15.29 -13.52
C THR A 122 -15.34 -16.60 -14.25
N ASN A 123 -15.84 -17.64 -13.59
CA ASN A 123 -16.30 -18.86 -14.28
C ASN A 123 -17.75 -19.19 -13.94
N ALA A 124 -18.70 -18.45 -14.52
CA ALA A 124 -20.05 -18.94 -14.80
C ALA A 124 -20.75 -17.99 -15.78
N LYS A 125 -20.41 -18.09 -17.07
CA LYS A 125 -21.30 -17.74 -18.20
C LYS A 125 -20.71 -18.28 -19.50
N LYS A 126 -20.95 -19.57 -19.75
CA LYS A 126 -21.33 -20.08 -21.06
C LYS A 126 -21.97 -21.44 -20.92
#